data_AF-A0A936XRM1-F1
#
_entry.id   AF-A0A936XRM1-F1
#
_cell.length_a   1.000
_cell.length_b   1.000
_cell.length_c   1.000
_cell.angle_alpha   90.00
_cell.angle_beta   90.00
_cell.angle_gamma   90.00
#
_symmetry.space_group_name_H-M   'P 1'
#
loop_
_entity.id
_entity.type
_entity.pdbx_description
1 polymer ?
#
loop_
_entity_poly.entity_id
_entity_poly.type
_entity_poly.pdbx_seq_one_letter_code
_entity_poly.pdbx_strand_id
1 'polypeptide(L)'
;MSLQSYRSTRRKILFLLTLFTSSVSFAQLKPALADSFFNFILANKNRASVYITRNDSVVASLNENKLMPLASTVKIMVAIEFAQQSAKDVINENSYISLNELDKYYIPNTDGGAHPAWLDYAKKNKLLKGDSVKLVDVARGMIIFSSNANTEYLMDLLGFDNVKENISLFNLKQHTTIFPIVGSMFIYQLPKKNNRR
;
A
#
# COMPACT_ATOMS: atom_id res chain seq x y z
N MET A 1 -92.79 10.45 15.29
CA MET A 1 -93.24 9.21 14.63
C MET A 1 -92.38 8.99 13.39
N SER A 2 -91.69 7.85 13.33
CA SER A 2 -90.96 7.26 12.19
C SER A 2 -89.63 7.87 11.69
N LEU A 3 -88.60 7.01 11.70
CA LEU A 3 -87.23 7.15 11.19
C LEU A 3 -87.14 6.80 9.69
N GLN A 4 -86.17 7.37 8.98
CA GLN A 4 -85.33 6.68 7.98
C GLN A 4 -84.12 7.56 7.63
N SER A 5 -82.94 7.28 8.16
CA SER A 5 -81.88 6.45 7.53
C SER A 5 -81.20 7.12 6.33
N TYR A 6 -80.02 7.72 6.55
CA TYR A 6 -79.01 7.91 5.51
C TYR A 6 -77.64 7.49 6.05
N ARG A 7 -77.18 6.29 5.63
CA ARG A 7 -75.78 5.86 5.72
C ARG A 7 -75.10 6.26 4.41
N SER A 8 -74.02 7.03 4.49
CA SER A 8 -73.03 7.14 3.42
C SER A 8 -71.63 7.00 4.02
N THR A 9 -70.94 6.00 3.50
CA THR A 9 -69.73 5.36 4.02
C THR A 9 -68.52 6.27 3.87
N ARG A 10 -67.89 6.69 4.99
CA ARG A 10 -66.59 7.37 4.98
C ARG A 10 -65.52 6.41 4.44
N ARG A 11 -65.03 6.66 3.21
CA ARG A 11 -63.80 6.04 2.68
C ARG A 11 -62.62 6.46 3.56
N LYS A 12 -61.97 5.51 4.23
CA LYS A 12 -60.66 5.71 4.85
C LYS A 12 -59.60 5.54 3.77
N ILE A 13 -59.02 6.64 3.28
CA ILE A 13 -57.82 6.61 2.45
C ILE A 13 -56.63 6.48 3.41
N LEU A 14 -55.94 5.34 3.36
CA LEU A 14 -54.72 5.09 4.10
C LEU A 14 -53.54 5.62 3.26
N PHE A 15 -52.93 6.73 3.66
CA PHE A 15 -51.65 7.17 3.08
C PHE A 15 -50.53 6.37 3.72
N LEU A 16 -49.93 5.43 2.98
CA LEU A 16 -48.69 4.77 3.36
C LEU A 16 -47.52 5.68 2.96
N LEU A 17 -46.89 6.34 3.93
CA LEU A 17 -45.60 7.01 3.73
C LEU A 17 -44.49 5.97 3.86
N THR A 18 -43.92 5.53 2.74
CA THR A 18 -42.70 4.73 2.73
C THR A 18 -41.49 5.67 2.72
N LEU A 19 -40.86 5.86 3.89
CA LEU A 19 -39.54 6.49 3.98
C LEU A 19 -38.49 5.53 3.39
N PHE A 20 -38.00 5.83 2.19
CA PHE A 20 -36.73 5.29 1.71
C PHE A 20 -35.59 5.95 2.50
N THR A 21 -35.11 5.27 3.53
CA THR A 21 -33.81 5.61 4.14
C THR A 21 -32.74 4.83 3.39
N SER A 22 -32.01 5.52 2.52
CA SER A 22 -30.76 4.99 1.97
C SER A 22 -29.75 4.93 3.12
N SER A 23 -29.47 3.74 3.62
CA SER A 23 -28.37 3.49 4.56
C SER A 23 -27.04 3.69 3.84
N VAL A 24 -26.55 4.93 3.85
CA VAL A 24 -25.15 5.22 3.56
C VAL A 24 -24.38 4.73 4.79
N SER A 25 -23.82 3.53 4.69
CA SER A 25 -22.91 2.99 5.71
C SER A 25 -21.62 3.81 5.72
N PHE A 26 -21.60 4.91 6.46
CA PHE A 26 -20.34 5.49 6.90
C PHE A 26 -19.70 4.51 7.89
N ALA A 27 -18.48 4.06 7.60
CA ALA A 27 -17.69 3.32 8.57
C ALA A 27 -17.52 4.20 9.81
N GLN A 28 -18.33 3.95 10.85
CA GLN A 28 -18.30 4.72 12.07
C GLN A 28 -16.97 4.42 12.77
N LEU A 29 -16.10 5.43 12.88
CA LEU A 29 -14.87 5.35 13.65
C LEU A 29 -15.22 4.85 15.06
N LYS A 30 -14.60 3.74 15.48
CA LYS A 30 -14.79 3.14 16.81
C LYS A 30 -13.85 3.86 17.80
N PRO A 31 -14.34 4.82 18.62
CA PRO A 31 -13.45 5.70 19.40
C PRO A 31 -12.58 4.92 20.40
N ALA A 32 -13.14 3.88 21.02
CA ALA A 32 -12.41 3.00 21.94
C ALA A 32 -11.18 2.30 21.31
N LEU A 33 -11.21 2.00 20.00
CA LEU A 33 -10.04 1.43 19.31
C LEU A 33 -8.97 2.49 19.05
N ALA A 34 -9.37 3.72 18.73
CA ALA A 34 -8.45 4.84 18.58
C ALA A 34 -7.75 5.15 19.91
N ASP A 35 -8.50 5.15 21.01
CA ASP A 35 -7.96 5.35 22.37
C ASP A 35 -6.97 4.24 22.74
N SER A 36 -7.26 2.98 22.39
CA SER A 36 -6.37 1.84 22.63
C SER A 36 -5.04 1.96 21.88
N PHE A 37 -5.07 2.36 20.60
CA PHE A 37 -3.85 2.54 19.80
C PHE A 37 -2.98 3.70 20.32
N PHE A 38 -3.60 4.83 20.67
CA PHE A 38 -2.88 5.96 21.23
C PHE A 38 -2.26 5.63 22.59
N ASN A 39 -3.00 4.95 23.47
CA ASN A 39 -2.47 4.46 24.75
C ASN A 39 -1.31 3.46 24.55
N PHE A 40 -1.38 2.59 23.53
CA PHE A 40 -0.28 1.69 23.19
C PHE A 40 0.98 2.48 22.79
N ILE A 41 0.86 3.49 21.93
CA ILE A 41 1.98 4.35 21.53
C ILE A 41 2.57 5.07 22.75
N LEU A 42 1.72 5.63 23.62
CA LEU A 42 2.15 6.33 24.83
C LEU A 42 2.87 5.41 25.83
N ALA A 43 2.46 4.15 25.93
CA ALA A 43 3.13 3.15 26.76
C ALA A 43 4.45 2.66 26.14
N ASN A 44 4.63 2.80 24.82
CA ASN A 44 5.76 2.28 24.06
C ASN A 44 6.55 3.39 23.34
N LYS A 45 6.63 4.61 23.90
CA LYS A 45 7.21 5.79 23.24
C LYS A 45 8.57 5.52 22.60
N ASN A 46 9.46 4.76 23.25
CA ASN A 46 10.81 4.50 22.71
C ASN A 46 10.84 3.59 21.47
N ARG A 47 9.74 2.86 21.21
CA ARG A 47 9.59 1.89 20.12
C ARG A 47 8.61 2.34 19.03
N ALA A 48 8.06 3.55 19.15
CA ALA A 48 7.10 4.12 18.22
C ALA A 48 7.61 5.47 17.70
N SER A 49 7.19 5.81 16.47
CA SER A 49 7.33 7.15 15.90
C SER A 49 5.99 7.56 15.31
N VAL A 50 5.60 8.82 15.51
CA VAL A 50 4.36 9.40 14.99
C VAL A 50 4.70 10.78 14.45
N TYR A 51 4.24 11.07 13.24
CA TYR A 51 4.29 12.41 12.68
C TYR A 51 3.01 12.62 11.89
N ILE A 52 2.18 13.57 12.33
CA ILE A 52 0.88 13.88 11.73
C ILE A 52 0.87 15.35 11.39
N THR A 53 0.60 15.65 10.11
CA THR A 53 0.42 17.01 9.62
C THR A 53 -0.99 17.19 9.05
N ARG A 54 -1.49 18.43 9.10
CA ARG A 54 -2.72 18.86 8.43
C ARG A 54 -2.47 20.23 7.84
N ASN A 55 -2.60 20.37 6.52
CA ASN A 55 -2.35 21.63 5.80
C ASN A 55 -1.00 22.24 6.22
N ASP A 56 0.07 21.45 6.10
CA ASP A 56 1.45 21.83 6.44
C ASP A 56 1.71 22.20 7.92
N SER A 57 0.69 22.08 8.79
CA SER A 57 0.82 22.29 10.22
C SER A 57 1.00 20.96 10.94
N VAL A 58 2.00 20.87 11.82
CA VAL A 58 2.21 19.69 12.67
C VAL A 58 1.09 19.62 13.72
N VAL A 59 0.37 18.51 13.72
CA VAL A 59 -0.72 18.22 14.67
C VAL A 59 -0.21 17.37 15.84
N ALA A 60 0.68 16.43 15.55
CA ALA A 60 1.31 15.59 16.56
C ALA A 60 2.68 15.09 16.08
N SER A 61 3.65 15.04 16.98
CA SER A 61 4.96 14.45 16.72
C SER A 61 5.47 13.65 17.93
N LEU A 62 6.13 12.54 17.65
CA LEU A 62 6.84 11.69 18.60
C LEU A 62 7.96 10.99 17.84
N ASN A 63 9.22 11.19 18.23
CA ASN A 63 10.38 10.56 17.60
C ASN A 63 10.41 10.70 16.06
N GLU A 64 9.96 11.84 15.54
CA GLU A 64 9.86 12.08 14.10
C GLU A 64 11.22 12.06 13.38
N ASN A 65 12.29 12.35 14.13
CA ASN A 65 13.68 12.33 13.65
C ASN A 65 14.46 11.10 14.14
N LYS A 66 13.77 10.02 14.53
CA LYS A 66 14.43 8.76 14.94
C LYS A 66 14.36 7.76 13.80
N LEU A 67 15.51 7.22 13.41
CA LEU A 67 15.56 6.13 12.43
C LEU A 67 14.81 4.90 12.95
N MET A 68 13.87 4.42 12.13
CA MET A 68 13.04 3.25 12.40
C MET A 68 13.08 2.32 11.17
N PRO A 69 12.97 0.98 11.36
CA PRO A 69 12.91 0.05 10.24
C PRO A 69 11.63 0.29 9.43
N LEU A 70 11.77 0.62 8.15
CA LEU A 70 10.66 0.89 7.25
C LEU A 70 10.04 -0.38 6.65
N ALA A 71 10.78 -1.50 6.66
CA ALA A 71 10.40 -2.71 5.93
C ALA A 71 9.95 -2.36 4.50
N SER A 72 8.76 -2.83 4.09
CA SER A 72 8.25 -2.58 2.73
C SER A 72 7.84 -1.14 2.44
N THR A 73 7.78 -0.24 3.44
CA THR A 73 7.54 1.20 3.18
C THR A 73 8.64 1.82 2.31
N VAL A 74 9.85 1.25 2.29
CA VAL A 74 10.95 1.69 1.41
C VAL A 74 10.57 1.63 -0.09
N LYS A 75 9.61 0.77 -0.47
CA LYS A 75 9.14 0.60 -1.87
C LYS A 75 8.50 1.87 -2.45
N ILE A 76 8.13 2.83 -1.60
CA ILE A 76 7.71 4.18 -2.03
C ILE A 76 8.83 4.85 -2.84
N MET A 77 10.11 4.67 -2.46
CA MET A 77 11.23 5.24 -3.20
C MET A 77 11.36 4.65 -4.61
N VAL A 78 11.08 3.35 -4.76
CA VAL A 78 11.04 2.67 -6.06
C VAL A 78 9.85 3.17 -6.90
N ALA A 79 8.68 3.37 -6.28
CA ALA A 79 7.51 3.91 -6.98
C ALA A 79 7.70 5.37 -7.43
N ILE A 80 8.40 6.18 -6.63
CA ILE A 80 8.77 7.53 -7.03
C ILE A 80 9.66 7.50 -8.27
N GLU A 81 10.70 6.66 -8.26
CA GLU A 81 11.61 6.53 -9.41
C GLU A 81 10.86 6.06 -10.66
N PHE A 82 9.99 5.05 -10.51
CA PHE A 82 9.12 4.57 -11.58
C PHE A 82 8.30 5.71 -12.20
N ALA A 83 7.64 6.51 -11.36
CA ALA A 83 6.82 7.62 -11.82
C ALA A 83 7.64 8.70 -12.54
N GLN A 84 8.84 9.01 -12.03
CA GLN A 84 9.74 9.97 -12.65
C GLN A 84 10.24 9.51 -14.03
N GLN A 85 10.67 8.25 -14.15
CA GLN A 85 11.15 7.72 -15.42
C GLN A 85 10.01 7.54 -16.43
N SER A 86 8.82 7.13 -15.98
CA SER A 86 7.64 7.05 -16.84
C SER A 86 7.25 8.43 -17.38
N ALA A 87 7.20 9.45 -16.52
CA ALA A 87 6.87 10.82 -16.93
C ALA A 87 7.90 11.46 -17.88
N LYS A 88 9.13 10.93 -17.91
CA LYS A 88 10.22 11.37 -18.80
C LYS A 88 10.38 10.48 -20.03
N ASP A 89 9.47 9.52 -20.24
CA ASP A 89 9.54 8.52 -21.31
C ASP A 89 10.86 7.71 -21.32
N VAL A 90 11.55 7.62 -20.19
CA VAL A 90 12.77 6.79 -20.03
C VAL A 90 12.40 5.31 -20.00
N ILE A 91 11.25 4.99 -19.38
CA ILE A 91 10.62 3.67 -19.44
C ILE A 91 9.26 3.78 -20.10
N ASN A 92 8.81 2.70 -20.74
CA ASN A 92 7.44 2.59 -21.23
C ASN A 92 6.59 1.78 -20.24
N GLU A 93 5.79 2.46 -19.40
CA GLU A 93 4.94 1.81 -18.41
C GLU A 93 3.86 0.86 -19.01
N ASN A 94 3.57 0.99 -20.30
CA ASN A 94 2.65 0.13 -21.04
C ASN A 94 3.32 -1.08 -21.71
N SER A 95 4.65 -1.23 -21.61
CA SER A 95 5.35 -2.41 -22.12
C SER A 95 4.91 -3.66 -21.38
N TYR A 96 4.88 -4.79 -22.07
CA TYR A 96 4.56 -6.08 -21.48
C TYR A 96 5.83 -6.78 -20.99
N ILE A 97 5.81 -7.19 -19.73
CA ILE A 97 6.88 -7.93 -19.05
C ILE A 97 6.42 -9.38 -18.90
N SER A 98 7.26 -10.34 -19.27
CA SER A 98 6.93 -11.75 -19.09
C SER A 98 6.99 -12.13 -17.60
N LEU A 99 6.10 -13.02 -17.17
CA LEU A 99 6.10 -13.52 -15.79
C LEU A 99 7.43 -14.23 -15.45
N ASN A 100 8.03 -14.92 -16.43
CA ASN A 100 9.34 -15.58 -16.27
C ASN A 100 10.49 -14.58 -15.98
N GLU A 101 10.39 -13.33 -16.44
CA GLU A 101 11.38 -12.30 -16.05
C GLU A 101 11.23 -11.91 -14.58
N LEU A 102 9.99 -11.85 -14.07
CA LEU A 102 9.71 -11.54 -12.68
C LEU A 102 10.11 -12.71 -11.75
N ASP A 103 9.90 -13.95 -12.21
CA ASP A 103 10.22 -15.17 -11.46
C ASP A 103 11.71 -15.27 -11.09
N LYS A 104 12.61 -14.65 -11.86
CA LYS A 104 14.05 -14.57 -11.54
C LYS A 104 14.34 -13.88 -10.21
N TYR A 105 13.46 -12.99 -9.78
CA TYR A 105 13.56 -12.23 -8.53
C TYR A 105 12.71 -12.84 -7.41
N TYR A 106 11.97 -13.92 -7.70
CA TYR A 106 11.10 -14.54 -6.71
C TYR A 106 11.85 -15.55 -5.85
N ILE A 107 11.94 -15.24 -4.56
CA ILE A 107 12.43 -16.16 -3.54
C ILE A 107 11.29 -16.50 -2.58
N PRO A 108 10.87 -17.77 -2.49
CA PRO A 108 9.78 -18.19 -1.61
C PRO A 108 10.01 -17.80 -0.15
N ASN A 109 8.91 -17.52 0.57
CA ASN A 109 8.88 -17.21 2.00
C ASN A 109 9.59 -15.92 2.42
N THR A 110 9.87 -14.99 1.50
CA THR A 110 10.53 -13.71 1.80
C THR A 110 9.56 -12.52 1.90
N ASP A 111 8.32 -12.68 1.44
CA ASP A 111 7.33 -11.59 1.34
C ASP A 111 5.95 -11.97 1.92
N GLY A 112 5.89 -13.04 2.72
CA GLY A 112 4.63 -13.49 3.35
C GLY A 112 3.56 -13.98 2.37
N GLY A 113 3.93 -14.32 1.14
CA GLY A 113 3.00 -14.74 0.09
C GLY A 113 2.44 -13.59 -0.75
N ALA A 114 3.02 -12.39 -0.62
CA ALA A 114 2.62 -11.20 -1.37
C ALA A 114 2.71 -11.39 -2.89
N HIS A 115 3.82 -11.92 -3.40
CA HIS A 115 3.98 -12.11 -4.85
C HIS A 115 3.00 -13.15 -5.44
N PRO A 116 2.82 -14.35 -4.86
CA PRO A 116 1.75 -15.26 -5.29
C PRO A 116 0.35 -14.64 -5.24
N ALA A 117 0.03 -13.90 -4.17
CA ALA A 117 -1.26 -13.23 -4.05
C ALA A 117 -1.49 -12.18 -5.15
N TRP A 118 -0.44 -11.44 -5.54
CA TRP A 118 -0.49 -10.52 -6.67
C TRP A 118 -0.70 -11.25 -8.01
N LEU A 119 0.00 -12.36 -8.25
CA LEU A 119 -0.18 -13.16 -9.47
C LEU A 119 -1.62 -13.68 -9.59
N ASP A 120 -2.19 -14.17 -8.48
CA ASP A 120 -3.59 -14.59 -8.43
C ASP A 120 -4.55 -13.44 -8.70
N TYR A 121 -4.28 -12.26 -8.14
CA TYR A 121 -5.04 -11.05 -8.42
C TYR A 121 -4.94 -10.68 -9.91
N ALA A 122 -3.75 -10.68 -10.49
CA ALA A 122 -3.53 -10.33 -11.90
C ALA A 122 -4.28 -11.29 -12.85
N LYS A 123 -4.27 -12.59 -12.54
CA LYS A 123 -5.05 -13.62 -13.26
C LYS A 123 -6.55 -13.35 -13.16
N LYS A 124 -7.08 -13.20 -11.93
CA LYS A 124 -8.51 -12.99 -11.68
C LYS A 124 -9.05 -11.71 -12.33
N ASN A 125 -8.24 -10.66 -12.37
CA ASN A 125 -8.61 -9.36 -12.93
C ASN A 125 -8.24 -9.20 -14.42
N LYS A 126 -7.84 -10.29 -15.10
CA LYS A 126 -7.50 -10.30 -16.53
C LYS A 126 -6.44 -9.25 -16.92
N LEU A 127 -5.46 -9.03 -16.04
CA LEU A 127 -4.32 -8.14 -16.31
C LEU A 127 -3.28 -8.80 -17.22
N LEU A 128 -3.33 -10.13 -17.34
CA LEU A 128 -2.40 -10.90 -18.14
C LEU A 128 -2.80 -10.95 -19.62
N LYS A 129 -1.79 -10.87 -20.50
CA LYS A 129 -1.88 -11.17 -21.93
C LYS A 129 -0.94 -12.35 -22.22
N GLY A 130 -1.48 -13.57 -22.20
CA GLY A 130 -0.66 -14.77 -22.13
C GLY A 130 0.14 -14.80 -20.82
N ASP A 131 1.44 -15.08 -20.89
CA ASP A 131 2.34 -15.08 -19.73
C ASP A 131 3.05 -13.74 -19.55
N SER A 132 2.35 -12.63 -19.81
CA SER A 132 2.91 -11.29 -19.68
C SER A 132 1.91 -10.31 -19.10
N VAL A 133 2.43 -9.29 -18.42
CA VAL A 133 1.66 -8.26 -17.72
C VAL A 133 2.25 -6.89 -18.03
N LYS A 134 1.44 -5.81 -18.00
CA LYS A 134 1.98 -4.47 -18.21
C LYS A 134 2.93 -4.09 -17.08
N LEU A 135 3.97 -3.33 -17.42
CA LEU A 135 4.97 -2.85 -16.47
C LEU A 135 4.33 -2.01 -15.33
N VAL A 136 3.35 -1.16 -15.63
CA VAL A 136 2.59 -0.42 -14.61
C VAL A 136 1.88 -1.35 -13.61
N ASP A 137 1.44 -2.52 -14.03
CA ASP A 137 0.77 -3.49 -13.15
C ASP A 137 1.78 -4.27 -12.29
N VAL A 138 3.05 -4.36 -12.71
CA VAL A 138 4.16 -4.82 -11.87
C VAL A 138 4.39 -3.83 -10.72
N ALA A 139 4.44 -2.53 -11.02
CA ALA A 139 4.56 -1.46 -10.01
C ALA A 139 3.36 -1.41 -9.05
N ARG A 140 2.14 -1.63 -9.56
CA ARG A 140 0.95 -1.81 -8.70
C ARG A 140 1.06 -3.05 -7.82
N GLY A 141 1.57 -4.16 -8.34
CA GLY A 141 1.84 -5.35 -7.54
C GLY A 141 2.83 -5.11 -6.41
N MET A 142 3.87 -4.33 -6.66
CA MET A 142 4.81 -3.90 -5.62
C MET A 142 4.10 -3.09 -4.53
N ILE A 143 3.28 -2.10 -4.86
CA ILE A 143 2.68 -1.20 -3.86
C ILE A 143 1.47 -1.80 -3.16
N ILE A 144 0.55 -2.44 -3.90
CA ILE A 144 -0.72 -2.93 -3.35
C ILE A 144 -0.51 -4.22 -2.56
N PHE A 145 0.31 -5.14 -3.08
CA PHE A 145 0.54 -6.44 -2.46
C PHE A 145 1.82 -6.50 -1.67
N SER A 146 2.72 -5.51 -1.81
CA SER A 146 4.07 -5.58 -1.26
C SER A 146 4.93 -6.68 -1.87
N SER A 147 4.70 -7.05 -3.14
CA SER A 147 5.48 -8.10 -3.81
C SER A 147 6.98 -7.79 -3.85
N ASN A 148 7.81 -8.65 -3.27
CA ASN A 148 9.26 -8.45 -3.27
C ASN A 148 9.88 -8.69 -4.66
N ALA A 149 9.44 -9.72 -5.38
CA ALA A 149 9.97 -9.99 -6.73
C ALA A 149 9.72 -8.82 -7.69
N ASN A 150 8.52 -8.25 -7.67
CA ASN A 150 8.21 -7.05 -8.46
C ASN A 150 9.08 -5.87 -8.04
N THR A 151 9.36 -5.73 -6.74
CA THR A 151 10.21 -4.65 -6.22
C THR A 151 11.61 -4.77 -6.80
N GLU A 152 12.23 -5.94 -6.71
CA GLU A 152 13.62 -6.10 -7.15
C GLU A 152 13.75 -6.04 -8.67
N TYR A 153 12.79 -6.60 -9.41
CA TYR A 153 12.71 -6.41 -10.86
C TYR A 153 12.68 -4.92 -11.22
N LEU A 154 11.85 -4.12 -10.53
CA LEU A 154 11.77 -2.69 -10.78
C LEU A 154 13.04 -1.94 -10.36
N MET A 155 13.67 -2.30 -9.24
CA MET A 155 14.93 -1.68 -8.84
C MET A 155 16.06 -1.95 -9.83
N ASP A 156 16.10 -3.15 -10.42
CA ASP A 156 17.05 -3.52 -11.46
C ASP A 156 16.78 -2.75 -12.76
N LEU A 157 15.53 -2.74 -13.23
CA LEU A 157 15.10 -2.01 -14.43
C LEU A 157 15.36 -0.50 -14.32
N LEU A 158 15.02 0.11 -13.17
CA LEU A 158 15.12 1.55 -12.95
C LEU A 158 16.55 2.00 -12.62
N GLY A 159 17.41 1.07 -12.21
CA GLY A 159 18.76 1.34 -11.70
C GLY A 159 18.76 1.68 -10.21
N PHE A 160 19.55 0.93 -9.43
CA PHE A 160 19.69 1.11 -7.98
C PHE A 160 20.17 2.51 -7.58
N ASP A 161 21.08 3.09 -8.37
CA ASP A 161 21.62 4.42 -8.10
C ASP A 161 20.55 5.50 -8.28
N ASN A 162 19.70 5.39 -9.30
CA ASN A 162 18.59 6.32 -9.53
C ASN A 162 17.59 6.27 -8.36
N VAL A 163 17.20 5.06 -7.92
CA VAL A 163 16.33 4.89 -6.74
C VAL A 163 16.93 5.52 -5.49
N LYS A 164 18.25 5.36 -5.29
CA LYS A 164 18.98 5.93 -4.15
C LYS A 164 19.08 7.46 -4.23
N GLU A 165 19.26 8.04 -5.41
CA GLU A 165 19.36 9.48 -5.62
C GLU A 165 18.10 10.25 -5.20
N ASN A 166 16.94 9.59 -5.17
CA ASN A 166 15.72 10.17 -4.63
C ASN A 166 15.87 10.64 -3.16
N ILE A 167 16.75 10.02 -2.35
CA ILE A 167 17.04 10.48 -0.98
C ILE A 167 17.56 11.92 -1.00
N SER A 168 18.50 12.20 -1.90
CA SER A 168 19.09 13.53 -2.07
C SER A 168 18.10 14.51 -2.71
N LEU A 169 17.33 14.06 -3.71
CA LEU A 169 16.31 14.87 -4.39
C LEU A 169 15.29 15.46 -3.41
N PHE A 170 14.84 14.67 -2.43
CA PHE A 170 13.89 15.12 -1.40
C PHE A 170 14.55 15.67 -0.14
N ASN A 171 15.88 15.82 -0.13
CA ASN A 171 16.64 16.30 1.03
C ASN A 171 16.34 15.50 2.31
N LEU A 172 16.21 14.17 2.18
CA LEU A 172 15.93 13.27 3.31
C LEU A 172 17.20 13.09 4.15
N LYS A 173 17.33 13.89 5.21
CA LYS A 173 18.53 13.92 6.06
C LYS A 173 18.75 12.64 6.89
N GLN A 174 17.70 11.87 7.14
CA GLN A 174 17.73 10.70 8.00
C GLN A 174 17.12 9.49 7.29
N HIS A 175 17.83 9.01 6.27
CA HIS A 175 17.50 7.78 5.56
C HIS A 175 18.78 6.96 5.32
N THR A 176 18.72 5.65 5.54
CA THR A 176 19.84 4.75 5.25
C THR A 176 19.94 4.47 3.75
N THR A 177 21.08 4.00 3.26
CA THR A 177 21.18 3.52 1.88
C THR A 177 20.13 2.45 1.57
N ILE A 178 19.54 2.54 0.37
CA ILE A 178 18.58 1.56 -0.13
C ILE A 178 19.35 0.46 -0.86
N PHE A 179 19.03 -0.79 -0.54
CA PHE A 179 19.62 -1.99 -1.13
C PHE A 179 18.50 -2.90 -1.67
N PRO A 180 18.81 -3.85 -2.58
CA PRO A 180 17.86 -4.91 -2.95
C PRO A 180 17.34 -5.60 -1.69
N ILE A 181 16.02 -5.68 -1.51
CA ILE A 181 15.40 -6.10 -0.25
C ILE A 181 15.71 -7.55 0.08
N VAL A 182 15.53 -8.43 -0.90
CA VAL A 182 15.70 -9.87 -0.80
C VAL A 182 17.13 -10.28 -1.12
N GLY A 183 17.70 -9.78 -2.21
CA GLY A 183 19.07 -10.11 -2.62
C GLY A 183 20.10 -9.82 -1.52
N SER A 184 19.93 -8.72 -0.77
CA SER A 184 20.85 -8.36 0.31
C SER A 184 20.86 -9.34 1.48
N MET A 185 19.79 -10.11 1.68
CA MET A 185 19.75 -11.14 2.74
C MET A 185 20.80 -12.25 2.50
N PHE A 186 21.21 -12.48 1.25
CA PHE A 186 22.14 -13.53 0.87
C PHE A 186 23.61 -13.08 0.87
N ILE A 187 23.88 -11.78 1.01
CA ILE A 187 25.25 -11.23 1.03
C ILE A 187 25.95 -11.49 2.38
N TYR A 188 25.21 -11.80 3.44
CA TYR A 188 25.77 -12.01 4.79
C TYR A 188 26.54 -13.33 4.97
N GLN A 189 26.64 -14.19 3.94
CA GLN A 189 27.23 -15.54 4.07
C GLN A 189 28.73 -15.66 3.75
N LEU A 190 29.46 -14.57 3.52
CA LEU A 190 30.92 -14.62 3.42
C LEU A 190 31.57 -14.12 4.73
N PRO A 191 31.78 -14.98 5.74
CA PRO A 191 32.60 -14.59 6.87
C PRO A 191 33.97 -14.13 6.37
N LYS A 192 34.40 -12.93 6.77
CA LYS A 192 35.79 -12.51 6.58
C LYS A 192 36.66 -13.63 7.12
N LYS A 193 37.54 -14.19 6.27
CA LYS A 193 38.60 -15.10 6.71
C LYS A 193 39.34 -14.39 7.84
N ASN A 194 39.22 -14.87 9.06
CA ASN A 194 39.95 -14.32 10.20
C ASN A 194 41.43 -14.58 9.96
N ASN A 195 42.13 -13.63 9.32
CA ASN A 195 43.59 -13.59 9.31
C ASN A 195 44.05 -13.03 10.67
N ARG A 196 43.80 -13.78 11.74
CA ARG A 196 44.56 -13.60 12.99
C ARG A 196 45.81 -14.47 12.87
N ARG A 197 46.91 -13.82 12.52
CA ARG A 197 48.27 -14.29 12.84
C ARG A 197 48.57 -13.94 14.29
#